data_AF-A0A023G8P4-F1
#
_entry.id   AF-A0A023G8P4-F1
#
_cell.length_a   1.000
_cell.length_b   1.000
_cell.length_c   1.000
_cell.angle_alpha   90.00
_cell.angle_beta   90.00
_cell.angle_gamma   90.00
#
_symmetry.space_group_name_H-M   'P 1'
#
loop_
_entity.id
_entity.type
_entity.pdbx_description
1 polymer ?
#
loop_
_entity_poly.entity_id
_entity_poly.type
_entity_poly.pdbx_seq_one_letter_code
_entity_poly.pdbx_strand_id
1 'polypeptide(L)'
;MALIRWHVSGWSRIVSPLVQVTTGHWQPALCRSSSSSTDFPELQPRPEQAYHSAYKQPGTGRVYDKKPFRFEVKKGNVYHWCTCGFSHMQPFCDGSHRNPHLKITLKPVRFVAEETRSYWFCNCKQTGNRPYCDGSHKKPHVQEMVSVIK
;
A
#
# COMPACT_ATOMS: atom_id res chain seq x y z
N MET A 1 16.07 39.37 64.22
CA MET A 1 14.78 40.09 64.38
C MET A 1 14.95 41.49 63.81
N ALA A 2 14.07 41.89 62.88
CA ALA A 2 13.83 43.23 62.28
C ALA A 2 13.61 43.04 60.76
N LEU A 3 12.42 42.66 60.31
CA LEU A 3 11.25 43.51 59.98
C LEU A 3 11.54 44.59 58.92
N ILE A 4 11.27 44.22 57.67
CA ILE A 4 10.39 44.89 56.68
C ILE A 4 10.43 46.42 56.63
N ARG A 5 10.76 46.95 55.44
CA ARG A 5 10.00 48.08 54.88
C ARG A 5 9.95 48.04 53.36
N TRP A 6 8.72 48.06 52.86
CA TRP A 6 8.32 48.18 51.47
C TRP A 6 8.45 49.63 51.00
N HIS A 7 8.75 49.82 49.72
CA HIS A 7 8.34 51.02 49.00
C HIS A 7 7.58 50.61 47.74
N VAL A 8 6.28 50.90 47.78
CA VAL A 8 5.35 50.91 46.65
C VAL A 8 5.44 52.29 45.99
N SER A 9 5.54 52.33 44.67
CA SER A 9 5.46 53.59 43.91
C SER A 9 4.87 53.33 42.54
N GLY A 10 3.70 53.91 42.30
CA GLY A 10 3.31 54.40 40.98
C GLY A 10 2.47 53.46 40.12
N TRP A 11 1.15 53.50 40.32
CA TRP A 11 0.21 53.23 39.25
C TRP A 11 0.34 54.29 38.16
N SER A 12 0.49 53.87 36.91
CA SER A 12 -0.01 54.65 35.78
C SER A 12 -0.73 53.71 34.84
N ARG A 13 -2.04 53.96 34.73
CA ARG A 13 -2.97 53.27 33.84
C ARG A 13 -2.59 53.61 32.41
N ILE A 14 -2.28 52.61 31.59
CA ILE A 14 -2.42 52.75 30.14
C ILE A 14 -3.16 51.52 29.63
N VAL A 15 -4.44 51.79 29.37
CA VAL A 15 -5.36 51.15 28.44
C VAL A 15 -4.72 50.19 27.43
N SER A 16 -5.26 48.97 27.42
CA SER A 16 -5.08 47.96 26.40
C SER A 16 -5.25 48.53 24.99
N PRO A 17 -4.29 48.33 24.07
CA PRO A 17 -4.63 48.29 22.67
C PRO A 17 -5.28 46.94 22.38
N LEU A 18 -6.54 47.03 21.97
CA LEU A 18 -7.30 46.05 21.23
C LEU A 18 -6.37 45.26 20.29
N VAL A 19 -5.97 44.05 20.67
CA VAL A 19 -5.35 43.11 19.74
C VAL A 19 -6.43 42.75 18.74
N GLN A 20 -6.33 43.33 17.56
CA GLN A 20 -7.15 42.95 16.43
C GLN A 20 -6.93 41.47 16.20
N VAL A 21 -7.96 40.67 16.50
CA VAL A 21 -8.08 39.28 16.07
C VAL A 21 -8.17 39.32 14.56
N THR A 22 -7.01 39.32 13.89
CA THR A 22 -6.93 39.05 12.47
C THR A 22 -7.31 37.59 12.31
N THR A 23 -8.56 37.40 11.87
CA THR A 23 -9.08 36.24 11.15
C THR A 23 -8.12 35.06 11.12
N GLY A 24 -8.36 34.10 12.02
CA GLY A 24 -7.64 32.84 12.07
C GLY A 24 -7.70 32.14 10.71
N HIS A 25 -6.59 32.26 9.95
CA HIS A 25 -6.26 31.35 8.89
C HIS A 25 -5.95 30.02 9.57
N TRP A 26 -6.92 29.11 9.54
CA TRP A 26 -6.68 27.71 9.83
C TRP A 26 -5.70 27.18 8.79
N GLN A 27 -4.41 27.25 9.08
CA GLN A 27 -3.43 26.43 8.39
C GLN A 27 -3.71 24.99 8.84
N PRO A 28 -4.18 24.09 7.95
CA PRO A 28 -4.23 22.69 8.31
C PRO A 28 -2.80 22.28 8.68
N ALA A 29 -2.64 21.72 9.88
CA ALA A 29 -1.39 21.11 10.29
C ALA A 29 -0.94 20.17 9.18
N LEU A 30 0.12 20.55 8.46
CA LEU A 30 0.76 19.70 7.48
C LEU A 30 1.28 18.49 8.27
N CYS A 31 0.52 17.40 8.27
CA CYS A 31 1.03 16.09 8.64
C CYS A 31 2.10 15.76 7.60
N ARG A 32 3.35 16.13 7.90
CA ARG A 32 4.50 15.76 7.08
C ARG A 32 4.75 14.28 7.35
N SER A 33 3.96 13.42 6.73
CA SER A 33 4.19 11.99 6.69
C SER A 33 5.45 11.73 5.88
N SER A 34 6.59 11.77 6.56
CA SER A 34 7.84 11.22 6.04
C SER A 34 7.73 9.70 6.06
N SER A 35 6.90 9.13 5.18
CA SER A 35 6.92 7.70 4.92
C SER A 35 8.16 7.42 4.07
N SER A 36 9.23 6.96 4.70
CA SER A 36 10.37 6.41 3.98
C SER A 36 9.91 5.24 3.12
N SER A 37 10.53 5.04 1.96
CA SER A 37 10.22 3.94 1.03
C SER A 37 10.35 2.53 1.64
N THR A 38 10.89 2.44 2.86
CA THR A 38 10.96 1.22 3.68
C THR A 38 9.59 0.75 4.18
N ASP A 39 8.62 1.65 4.35
CA ASP A 39 7.30 1.29 4.87
C ASP A 39 6.41 0.61 3.82
N PHE A 40 6.60 0.94 2.53
CA PHE A 40 5.84 0.38 1.41
C PHE A 40 6.75 -0.20 0.35
N PRO A 41 7.40 -1.31 0.65
CA PRO A 41 8.43 -1.86 -0.21
C PRO A 41 7.86 -2.69 -1.38
N GLU A 42 6.52 -2.74 -1.46
CA GLU A 42 5.71 -3.11 -2.62
C GLU A 42 5.81 -2.07 -3.77
N LEU A 43 6.17 -0.82 -3.45
CA LEU A 43 6.29 0.28 -4.40
C LEU A 43 7.68 0.37 -5.06
N GLN A 44 8.65 -0.40 -4.57
CA GLN A 44 10.01 -0.39 -5.13
C GLN A 44 10.16 -1.46 -6.22
N PRO A 45 10.75 -1.12 -7.39
CA PRO A 45 11.01 -2.09 -8.44
C PRO A 45 12.05 -3.11 -7.95
N ARG A 46 11.78 -4.40 -8.16
CA ARG A 46 12.70 -5.47 -7.75
C ARG A 46 13.62 -5.93 -8.88
N PRO A 47 14.86 -6.34 -8.57
CA PRO A 47 15.85 -6.73 -9.59
C PRO A 47 15.38 -7.92 -10.45
N GLU A 48 14.61 -8.83 -9.87
CA GLU A 48 14.04 -10.00 -10.56
C GLU A 48 13.07 -9.62 -11.70
N GLN A 49 12.50 -8.41 -11.68
CA GLN A 49 11.66 -7.91 -12.76
C GLN A 49 12.43 -7.68 -14.07
N ALA A 50 13.76 -7.49 -14.00
CA ALA A 50 14.60 -7.30 -15.17
C ALA A 50 14.81 -8.59 -15.96
N TYR A 51 14.90 -9.73 -15.26
CA TYR A 51 15.25 -11.02 -15.87
C TYR A 51 14.04 -11.91 -16.17
N HIS A 52 12.94 -11.74 -15.43
CA HIS A 52 11.74 -12.56 -15.61
C HIS A 52 10.69 -11.86 -16.47
N SER A 53 10.49 -12.35 -17.70
CA SER A 53 9.46 -11.83 -18.62
C SER A 53 8.03 -11.95 -18.08
N ALA A 54 7.80 -12.82 -17.09
CA ALA A 54 6.49 -13.00 -16.46
C ALA A 54 5.92 -11.70 -15.84
N TYR A 55 6.78 -10.76 -15.44
CA TYR A 55 6.38 -9.47 -14.90
C TYR A 55 5.69 -8.56 -15.91
N LYS A 56 6.02 -8.70 -17.21
CA LYS A 56 5.57 -7.80 -18.29
C LYS A 56 4.62 -8.48 -19.28
N GLN A 57 3.88 -9.51 -18.87
CA GLN A 57 2.96 -10.20 -19.77
C GLN A 57 1.75 -9.30 -20.10
N PRO A 58 1.33 -9.21 -21.37
CA PRO A 58 0.30 -8.25 -21.82
C PRO A 58 -1.14 -8.62 -21.43
N GLY A 59 -1.41 -9.86 -20.99
CA GLY A 59 -2.75 -10.32 -20.62
C GLY A 59 -2.99 -10.32 -19.10
N THR A 60 -4.23 -10.09 -18.68
CA THR A 60 -4.70 -10.22 -17.29
C THR A 60 -5.50 -11.51 -17.08
N GLY A 61 -5.52 -12.01 -15.85
CA GLY A 61 -6.23 -13.25 -15.50
C GLY A 61 -7.70 -13.04 -15.16
N ARG A 62 -8.40 -14.14 -14.84
CA ARG A 62 -9.74 -14.09 -14.25
C ARG A 62 -9.68 -13.45 -12.86
N VAL A 63 -10.65 -12.60 -12.52
CA VAL A 63 -10.80 -12.03 -11.18
C VAL A 63 -11.15 -13.15 -10.20
N TYR A 64 -10.28 -13.42 -9.23
CA TYR A 64 -10.55 -14.41 -8.19
C TYR A 64 -11.32 -13.78 -7.03
N ASP A 65 -10.74 -12.74 -6.42
CA ASP A 65 -11.33 -11.92 -5.37
C ASP A 65 -11.00 -10.44 -5.64
N LYS A 66 -11.91 -9.56 -5.25
CA LYS A 66 -11.77 -8.11 -5.34
C LYS A 66 -10.97 -7.54 -4.15
N LYS A 67 -10.76 -8.32 -3.10
CA LYS A 67 -9.93 -7.95 -1.95
C LYS A 67 -8.48 -8.42 -2.14
N PRO A 68 -7.48 -7.61 -1.76
CA PRO A 68 -6.09 -8.05 -1.76
C PRO A 68 -5.83 -9.08 -0.64
N PHE A 69 -4.80 -9.91 -0.81
CA PHE A 69 -4.46 -10.94 0.17
C PHE A 69 -3.17 -10.60 0.92
N ARG A 70 -3.27 -10.46 2.25
CA ARG A 70 -2.09 -10.25 3.10
C ARG A 70 -1.42 -11.58 3.39
N PHE A 71 -0.15 -11.70 3.03
CA PHE A 71 0.64 -12.90 3.32
C PHE A 71 2.02 -12.53 3.84
N GLU A 72 2.46 -13.26 4.87
CA GLU A 72 3.82 -13.15 5.40
C GLU A 72 4.76 -14.06 4.63
N VAL A 73 5.64 -13.46 3.84
CA VAL A 73 6.70 -14.21 3.17
C VAL A 73 7.89 -14.34 4.10
N LYS A 74 8.64 -15.44 3.98
CA LYS A 74 9.87 -15.68 4.73
C LYS A 74 11.08 -15.46 3.84
N LYS A 75 12.10 -14.79 4.36
CA LYS A 75 13.37 -14.54 3.67
C LYS A 75 13.95 -15.82 3.06
N GLY A 76 14.47 -15.71 1.84
CA GLY A 76 15.08 -16.81 1.08
C GLY A 76 14.08 -17.71 0.36
N ASN A 77 12.79 -17.67 0.71
CA ASN A 77 11.79 -18.48 0.05
C ASN A 77 11.38 -17.92 -1.31
N VAL A 78 11.10 -18.85 -2.22
CA VAL A 78 10.58 -18.56 -3.55
C VAL A 78 9.08 -18.81 -3.55
N TYR A 79 8.34 -17.83 -4.03
CA TYR A 79 6.90 -17.91 -4.21
C TYR A 79 6.55 -17.75 -5.69
N HIS A 80 5.51 -18.45 -6.14
CA HIS A 80 5.00 -18.33 -7.48
C HIS A 80 3.61 -17.72 -7.43
N TRP A 81 3.50 -16.43 -7.72
CA TRP A 81 2.21 -15.74 -7.71
C TRP A 81 1.36 -16.14 -8.92
N CYS A 82 0.08 -16.46 -8.68
CA CYS A 82 -0.85 -16.84 -9.74
C CYS A 82 -1.29 -15.61 -10.53
N THR A 83 -1.00 -15.60 -11.83
CA THR A 83 -1.43 -14.54 -12.76
C THR A 83 -2.74 -14.87 -13.46
N CYS A 84 -3.10 -16.15 -13.61
CA CYS A 84 -4.27 -16.56 -14.41
C CYS A 84 -5.62 -16.53 -13.66
N GLY A 85 -5.63 -16.60 -12.32
CA GLY A 85 -6.87 -16.61 -11.51
C GLY A 85 -7.58 -17.97 -11.39
N PHE A 86 -6.98 -19.04 -11.91
CA PHE A 86 -7.53 -20.41 -11.86
C PHE A 86 -6.95 -21.28 -10.74
N SER A 87 -5.88 -20.83 -10.07
CA SER A 87 -5.30 -21.58 -8.95
C SER A 87 -6.31 -21.74 -7.81
N HIS A 88 -6.31 -22.91 -7.18
CA HIS A 88 -7.05 -23.21 -5.95
C HIS A 88 -6.29 -22.76 -4.69
N MET A 89 -5.01 -22.40 -4.81
CA MET A 89 -4.13 -21.99 -3.71
C MET A 89 -3.81 -20.49 -3.75
N GLN A 90 -4.80 -19.66 -4.08
CA GLN A 90 -4.61 -18.21 -4.20
C GLN A 90 -4.02 -17.61 -2.91
N PRO A 91 -3.06 -16.67 -3.00
CA PRO A 91 -2.64 -15.95 -4.20
C PRO A 91 -1.59 -16.67 -5.06
N PHE A 92 -1.15 -17.85 -4.66
CA PHE A 92 -0.05 -18.59 -5.29
C PHE A 92 -0.53 -19.56 -6.37
N CYS A 93 0.40 -20.00 -7.20
CA CYS A 93 0.16 -20.91 -8.31
C CYS A 93 0.29 -22.36 -7.87
N ASP A 94 -0.70 -23.16 -8.23
CA ASP A 94 -0.82 -24.61 -8.01
C ASP A 94 -0.50 -25.44 -9.29
N GLY A 95 -0.17 -24.78 -10.39
CA GLY A 95 0.05 -25.43 -11.69
C GLY A 95 -1.17 -25.47 -12.62
N SER A 96 -2.35 -25.03 -12.18
CA SER A 96 -3.59 -25.04 -12.98
C SER A 96 -3.47 -24.28 -14.31
N HIS A 97 -2.56 -23.32 -14.42
CA HIS A 97 -2.24 -22.62 -15.67
C HIS A 97 -1.71 -23.52 -16.79
N ARG A 98 -1.22 -24.72 -16.47
CA ARG A 98 -0.72 -25.70 -17.45
C ARG A 98 -1.81 -26.63 -17.98
N ASN A 99 -3.03 -26.57 -17.42
CA ASN A 99 -4.11 -27.43 -17.86
C ASN A 99 -4.48 -27.10 -19.31
N PRO A 100 -4.32 -28.04 -20.27
CA PRO A 100 -4.58 -27.78 -21.68
C PRO A 100 -6.05 -27.43 -21.97
N HIS A 101 -6.98 -27.89 -21.13
CA HIS A 101 -8.41 -27.63 -21.29
C HIS A 101 -8.78 -26.18 -21.02
N LEU A 102 -8.01 -25.47 -20.18
CA LEU A 102 -8.28 -24.07 -19.82
C LEU A 102 -7.68 -23.06 -20.81
N LYS A 103 -6.80 -23.51 -21.72
CA LYS A 103 -6.14 -22.68 -22.76
C LYS A 103 -5.54 -21.38 -22.21
N ILE A 104 -4.86 -21.46 -21.06
CA ILE A 104 -4.25 -20.31 -20.38
C ILE A 104 -2.86 -20.04 -20.97
N THR A 105 -2.61 -18.81 -21.44
CA THR A 105 -1.31 -18.37 -21.95
C THR A 105 -0.41 -17.72 -20.89
N LEU A 106 -0.99 -17.35 -19.75
CA LEU A 106 -0.34 -16.63 -18.66
C LEU A 106 0.54 -17.57 -17.83
N LYS A 107 1.76 -17.12 -17.51
CA LYS A 107 2.71 -17.85 -16.65
C LYS A 107 2.80 -17.19 -15.27
N PRO A 108 2.95 -17.96 -14.18
CA PRO A 108 3.08 -17.41 -12.85
C PRO A 108 4.33 -16.54 -12.70
N VAL A 109 4.25 -15.53 -11.85
CA VAL A 109 5.36 -14.62 -11.55
C VAL A 109 6.18 -15.19 -10.41
N ARG A 110 7.49 -15.35 -10.64
CA ARG A 110 8.44 -15.77 -9.61
C ARG A 110 8.78 -14.58 -8.72
N PHE A 111 8.52 -14.73 -7.43
CA PHE A 111 8.81 -13.79 -6.36
C PHE A 111 9.87 -14.43 -5.45
N VAL A 112 10.98 -13.74 -5.19
CA VAL A 112 11.94 -14.15 -4.16
C VAL A 112 11.82 -13.18 -2.97
N ALA A 113 11.69 -13.74 -1.76
CA ALA A 113 11.65 -12.95 -0.54
C ALA A 113 13.06 -12.58 -0.09
N GLU A 114 13.44 -11.31 -0.18
CA GLU A 114 14.72 -10.82 0.37
C GLU A 114 14.67 -10.68 1.90
N GLU A 115 13.47 -10.47 2.44
CA GLU A 115 13.22 -10.23 3.86
C GLU A 115 11.93 -10.95 4.30
N THR A 116 11.85 -11.27 5.59
CA THR A 116 10.63 -11.82 6.19
C THR A 116 9.70 -10.68 6.54
N ARG A 117 8.59 -10.51 5.80
CA ARG A 117 7.60 -9.48 6.06
C ARG A 117 6.24 -9.78 5.41
N SER A 118 5.22 -9.03 5.82
CA SER A 118 3.88 -9.09 5.22
C SER A 118 3.81 -8.26 3.93
N TYR A 119 3.22 -8.83 2.88
CA TYR A 119 2.93 -8.15 1.61
C TYR A 119 1.46 -8.29 1.24
N TRP A 120 0.98 -7.40 0.37
CA TRP A 120 -0.38 -7.44 -0.15
C TRP A 120 -0.38 -7.93 -1.59
N PHE A 121 -0.65 -9.23 -1.77
CA PHE A 121 -0.71 -9.80 -3.11
C PHE A 121 -2.02 -9.47 -3.81
N CYS A 122 -1.94 -9.26 -5.13
CA CYS A 122 -3.12 -9.04 -5.95
C CYS A 122 -3.92 -10.34 -6.15
N ASN A 123 -5.21 -10.31 -5.84
CA ASN A 123 -6.15 -11.40 -6.13
C ASN A 123 -7.11 -11.11 -7.30
N CYS A 124 -7.30 -9.85 -7.69
CA CYS A 124 -8.15 -9.53 -8.84
C CYS A 124 -7.48 -9.80 -10.19
N LYS A 125 -6.14 -9.96 -10.19
CA LYS A 125 -5.29 -10.24 -11.37
C LYS A 125 -5.28 -9.13 -12.43
N GLN A 126 -5.82 -7.95 -12.10
CA GLN A 126 -5.84 -6.75 -12.93
C GLN A 126 -4.76 -5.71 -12.53
N THR A 127 -3.80 -6.10 -11.68
CA THR A 127 -2.70 -5.21 -11.26
C THR A 127 -1.74 -4.91 -12.41
N GLY A 128 -1.31 -3.64 -12.50
CA GLY A 128 -0.19 -3.22 -13.34
C GLY A 128 1.17 -3.48 -12.68
N ASN A 129 1.21 -3.59 -11.35
CA ASN A 129 2.43 -3.85 -10.57
C ASN A 129 2.42 -5.30 -10.07
N ARG A 130 2.70 -6.28 -10.93
CA ARG A 130 2.71 -7.70 -10.51
C ARG A 130 3.90 -7.99 -9.60
N PRO A 131 3.75 -8.79 -8.53
CA PRO A 131 2.57 -9.56 -8.09
C PRO A 131 1.67 -8.83 -7.06
N TYR A 132 1.92 -7.55 -6.89
CA TYR A 132 1.47 -6.69 -5.82
C TYR A 132 0.11 -6.05 -6.10
N CYS A 133 -0.60 -5.66 -5.05
CA CYS A 133 -1.82 -4.89 -5.14
C CYS A 133 -1.53 -3.39 -5.34
N ASP A 134 -1.83 -2.91 -6.55
CA ASP A 134 -1.76 -1.49 -6.93
C ASP A 134 -3.07 -0.71 -6.72
N GLY A 135 -4.09 -1.34 -6.12
CA GLY A 135 -5.42 -0.74 -5.97
C GLY A 135 -6.30 -0.83 -7.22
N SER A 136 -5.84 -1.44 -8.32
CA SER A 136 -6.65 -1.62 -9.54
C SER A 136 -7.96 -2.37 -9.29
N HIS A 137 -8.03 -3.18 -8.22
CA HIS A 137 -9.26 -3.83 -7.79
C HIS A 137 -10.41 -2.85 -7.48
N LYS A 138 -10.14 -1.59 -7.11
CA LYS A 138 -11.17 -0.59 -6.81
C LYS A 138 -11.77 0.08 -8.04
N LYS A 139 -11.17 -0.13 -9.22
CA LYS A 139 -11.64 0.51 -10.46
C LYS A 139 -13.03 -0.05 -10.84
N PRO A 140 -13.95 0.76 -11.38
CA PRO A 140 -15.32 0.32 -11.70
C PRO A 140 -15.37 -0.94 -12.58
N HIS A 141 -14.54 -1.00 -13.62
CA HIS A 141 -14.49 -2.16 -14.51
C HIS A 141 -14.12 -3.48 -13.79
N VAL A 142 -13.33 -3.44 -12.71
CA VAL A 142 -13.01 -4.64 -11.92
C VAL A 142 -14.11 -4.97 -10.91
N GLN A 143 -14.81 -3.94 -10.42
CA GLN A 143 -15.94 -4.11 -9.51
C GLN A 143 -17.16 -4.71 -10.21
N GLU A 144 -17.34 -4.43 -11.49
CA GLU A 144 -18.40 -5.01 -12.33
C GLU A 144 -18.08 -6.44 -12.79
N MET A 145 -16.79 -6.83 -12.82
CA MET A 145 -16.38 -8.19 -13.15
C MET A 145 -16.90 -9.22 -12.12
N VAL A 146 -17.18 -10.43 -12.63
CA VAL A 146 -17.55 -11.59 -11.82
C VAL A 146 -16.32 -12.12 -11.08
N SER A 147 -16.37 -12.13 -9.75
CA SER A 147 -15.38 -12.77 -8.89
C SER A 147 -15.74 -14.23 -8.61
N VAL A 148 -14.74 -15.06 -8.36
CA VAL A 148 -14.92 -16.48 -8.00
C VAL A 148 -15.49 -16.61 -6.59
N ILE A 149 -14.98 -15.78 -5.67
CA ILE A 149 -15.51 -15.67 -4.31
C ILE A 149 -16.59 -14.59 -4.31
N LYS A 150 -17.71 -14.89 -3.64
CA LYS A 150 -18.83 -13.95 -3.40
C LYS A 150 -18.63 -13.24 -2.07
#